data_AF-A0A9Q3XCR4-F1
#
_entry.id   AF-A0A9Q3XCR4-F1
#
_cell.length_a   1.000
_cell.length_b   1.000
_cell.length_c   1.000
_cell.angle_alpha   90.00
_cell.angle_beta   90.00
_cell.angle_gamma   90.00
#
_symmetry.space_group_name_H-M   'P 1'
#
loop_
_entity.id
_entity.type
_entity.pdbx_description
1 polymer ?
#
loop_
_entity_poly.entity_id
_entity_poly.type
_entity_poly.pdbx_seq_one_letter_code
_entity_poly.pdbx_strand_id
1 'polypeptide(L)' 'MEDDEEFIDFYALLQIDASCDRSMVEKAHRHLAQLYHPDHTETADVDKFQDETRAYKVLKDAKRRAEYDRL' A
#
# COMPACT_ATOMS: atom_id res chain seq x y z
N MET A 1 18.40 -14.93 8.06
CA MET A 1 17.21 -14.42 7.36
C MET A 1 16.29 -14.03 8.47
N GLU A 2 16.54 -12.86 9.04
CA GLU A 2 15.94 -12.46 10.31
C GLU A 2 15.89 -10.94 10.24
N ASP A 3 14.92 -10.47 9.49
CA ASP A 3 14.54 -9.06 9.44
C ASP A 3 13.02 -9.04 9.60
N ASP A 4 12.59 -9.60 10.74
CA ASP A 4 11.29 -9.36 11.36
C ASP A 4 11.46 -8.05 12.17
N GLU A 5 11.71 -6.95 11.47
CA GLU A 5 11.45 -5.62 12.03
C GLU A 5 9.99 -5.29 11.70
N GLU A 6 9.27 -4.69 12.65
CA GLU A 6 7.87 -4.24 12.52
C GLU A 6 7.75 -3.06 11.51
N PHE A 7 8.34 -3.22 10.34
CA PHE A 7 8.29 -2.32 9.23
C PHE A 7 7.04 -2.67 8.43
N ILE A 8 6.01 -1.85 8.59
CA ILE A 8 4.74 -2.05 7.89
C ILE A 8 4.99 -1.87 6.40
N ASP A 9 5.26 -2.96 5.68
CA ASP A 9 5.52 -2.96 4.25
C ASP A 9 4.34 -2.39 3.47
N PHE A 10 4.38 -1.08 3.25
CA PHE A 10 3.41 -0.37 2.42
C PHE A 10 3.36 -0.95 1.00
N TYR A 11 4.48 -1.51 0.53
CA TYR A 11 4.59 -2.24 -0.72
C TYR A 11 3.80 -3.56 -0.70
N ALA A 12 3.96 -4.36 0.35
CA ALA A 12 3.20 -5.60 0.52
C ALA A 12 1.70 -5.34 0.71
N LEU A 13 1.33 -4.27 1.43
CA LEU A 13 -0.06 -3.83 1.59
C LEU A 13 -0.73 -3.50 0.26
N LEU A 14 -0.04 -2.72 -0.58
CA LEU A 14 -0.52 -2.38 -1.93
C LEU A 14 -0.26 -3.50 -2.95
N GLN A 15 0.30 -4.64 -2.55
CA GLN A 15 0.73 -5.74 -3.43
C GLN A 15 1.57 -5.27 -4.62
N ILE A 16 2.48 -4.32 -4.38
CA ILE A 16 3.41 -3.78 -5.37
C ILE A 16 4.84 -3.97 -4.91
N ASP A 17 5.76 -3.90 -5.87
CA ASP A 17 7.19 -4.05 -5.61
C ASP A 17 7.81 -2.77 -5.03
N ALA A 18 8.86 -2.86 -4.22
CA ALA A 18 9.57 -1.69 -3.69
C ALA A 18 10.16 -0.81 -4.81
N SER A 19 10.46 -1.40 -5.97
CA SER A 19 10.93 -0.68 -7.17
C SER A 19 9.80 0.04 -7.93
N CYS A 20 8.56 0.05 -7.43
CA CYS A 20 7.43 0.62 -8.14
C CYS A 20 7.48 2.16 -8.26
N ASP A 21 7.04 2.65 -9.42
CA ASP A 21 6.80 4.07 -9.68
C ASP A 21 5.51 4.57 -9.04
N ARG A 22 5.40 5.88 -8.84
CA ARG A 22 4.15 6.53 -8.37
C ARG A 22 2.93 6.14 -9.20
N SER A 23 3.10 5.97 -10.51
CA SER A 23 2.05 5.53 -11.42
C SER A 23 1.57 4.10 -11.13
N MET A 24 2.46 3.21 -10.66
CA MET A 24 2.11 1.85 -10.23
C MET A 24 1.36 1.87 -8.91
N VAL A 25 1.80 2.67 -7.93
CA VAL A 25 1.10 2.86 -6.64
C VAL A 25 -0.34 3.33 -6.86
N GLU A 26 -0.56 4.29 -7.77
CA GLU A 26 -1.91 4.79 -8.07
C GLU A 26 -2.78 3.75 -8.79
N LYS A 27 -2.20 2.97 -9.72
CA LYS A 27 -2.91 1.88 -10.39
C LYS A 27 -3.30 0.75 -9.42
N ALA A 28 -2.38 0.36 -8.55
CA ALA A 28 -2.61 -0.67 -7.54
C ALA A 28 -3.71 -0.24 -6.57
N HIS A 29 -3.63 0.98 -6.03
CA HIS A 29 -4.67 1.53 -5.17
C HIS A 29 -6.04 1.56 -5.87
N ARG A 30 -6.11 1.94 -7.15
CA ARG A 30 -7.37 1.88 -7.91
C ARG A 30 -7.89 0.45 -8.10
N HIS A 31 -7.01 -0.52 -8.31
CA HIS A 31 -7.39 -1.91 -8.49
C HIS A 31 -7.92 -2.50 -7.17
N LEU A 32 -7.21 -2.23 -6.08
CA LEU A 32 -7.55 -2.71 -4.75
C LEU A 32 -8.80 -2.02 -4.20
N ALA A 33 -9.00 -0.72 -4.46
CA ALA A 33 -10.25 -0.03 -4.14
C ALA A 33 -11.48 -0.63 -4.84
N GLN A 34 -11.32 -1.22 -6.03
CA GLN A 34 -12.39 -1.95 -6.71
C GLN A 34 -12.59 -3.35 -6.11
N LEU A 35 -11.52 -4.02 -5.68
CA LEU A 35 -11.56 -5.32 -5.00
C LEU A 35 -12.17 -5.24 -3.60
N TYR A 36 -11.73 -4.27 -2.79
CA TYR A 36 -12.21 -4.05 -1.41
C TYR A 36 -13.51 -3.24 -1.35
N HIS A 37 -14.12 -2.96 -2.51
CA HIS A 37 -15.37 -2.21 -2.57
C HIS A 37 -16.49 -2.97 -1.83
N PRO A 38 -17.34 -2.30 -1.03
CA PRO A 38 -18.39 -2.94 -0.23
C PRO A 38 -19.46 -3.70 -1.05
N ASP A 39 -19.45 -3.53 -2.37
CA ASP A 39 -20.30 -4.26 -3.32
C ASP A 39 -19.78 -5.69 -3.57
N HIS A 40 -18.48 -5.94 -3.36
CA HIS A 40 -17.89 -7.27 -3.40
C HIS A 40 -17.94 -7.92 -2.01
N THR A 41 -19.04 -8.59 -1.68
CA THR A 41 -19.25 -9.22 -0.37
C THR A 41 -18.21 -10.26 0.04
N GLU A 42 -17.42 -10.82 -0.89
CA GLU A 42 -16.34 -11.77 -0.60
C GLU A 42 -15.01 -11.10 -0.24
N THR A 43 -14.76 -9.90 -0.73
CA THR A 43 -13.48 -9.19 -0.57
C THR A 43 -13.65 -7.82 0.04
N ALA A 44 -14.85 -7.40 0.43
CA ALA A 44 -15.11 -6.13 1.10
C ALA A 44 -14.37 -6.07 2.42
N ASP A 45 -13.33 -5.24 2.47
CA ASP A 45 -12.40 -5.19 3.59
C ASP A 45 -12.02 -3.74 3.85
N VAL A 46 -12.76 -3.11 4.77
CA VAL A 46 -12.60 -1.68 5.11
C VAL A 46 -11.25 -1.43 5.79
N ASP A 47 -10.77 -2.38 6.59
CA ASP A 47 -9.48 -2.27 7.27
C ASP A 47 -8.34 -2.22 6.26
N LYS A 48 -8.32 -3.17 5.31
CA LYS A 48 -7.33 -3.18 4.23
C LYS A 48 -7.38 -1.92 3.39
N PHE A 49 -8.58 -1.44 3.03
CA PHE A 49 -8.71 -0.20 2.28
C PHE A 49 -8.11 1.01 3.03
N GLN A 50 -8.25 1.07 4.36
CA GLN A 50 -7.63 2.12 5.17
C GLN A 50 -6.10 2.00 5.18
N ASP A 51 -5.56 0.79 5.36
CA ASP A 51 -4.12 0.54 5.34
C ASP A 51 -3.50 0.86 3.98
N GLU A 52 -4.14 0.47 2.88
CA GLU A 52 -3.71 0.81 1.53
C GLU A 52 -3.76 2.30 1.25
N THR A 53 -4.78 3.00 1.75
CA THR A 53 -4.87 4.45 1.63
C THR A 53 -3.75 5.14 2.41
N ARG A 54 -3.38 4.59 3.57
CA ARG A 54 -2.25 5.07 4.37
C ARG A 54 -0.92 4.82 3.66
N ALA A 55 -0.73 3.62 3.14
CA ALA A 55 0.41 3.21 2.31
C ALA A 55 0.56 4.13 1.09
N TYR A 56 -0.53 4.33 0.34
CA TYR A 56 -0.57 5.23 -0.82
C TYR A 56 -0.18 6.66 -0.42
N LYS A 57 -0.67 7.19 0.71
CA LYS A 57 -0.30 8.54 1.18
C LYS A 57 1.18 8.68 1.51
N VAL A 58 1.82 7.62 2.01
CA VAL A 58 3.27 7.61 2.29
C VAL A 58 4.06 7.46 0.99
N LEU A 59 3.74 6.49 0.15
CA LEU A 59 4.48 6.19 -1.09
C LEU A 59 4.30 7.24 -2.19
N LYS A 60 3.14 7.92 -2.23
CA LYS A 60 2.89 9.05 -3.12
C LYS A 60 3.86 10.20 -2.86
N ASP A 61 4.13 10.46 -1.58
CA ASP A 61 4.93 11.61 -1.17
C ASP A 61 6.41 11.20 -1.16
N ALA A 62 7.21 11.78 -2.05
CA ALA A 62 8.62 11.37 -2.18
C ALA A 62 9.41 11.63 -0.90
N LYS A 63 9.02 12.66 -0.14
CA LYS A 63 9.66 12.97 1.13
C LYS A 63 9.35 11.90 2.16
N ARG A 64 8.08 11.52 2.31
CA ARG A 64 7.67 10.47 3.25
C ARG A 64 8.17 9.09 2.84
N ARG A 65 8.20 8.78 1.54
CA ARG A 65 8.80 7.55 1.02
C ARG A 65 10.29 7.48 1.34
N ALA A 66 11.03 8.58 1.17
CA ALA A 66 12.46 8.61 1.50
C ALA A 66 12.72 8.57 3.01
N GLU A 67 11.79 9.07 3.83
CA GLU A 67 11.87 8.98 5.29
C GLU A 67 11.53 7.58 5.78
N TYR A 68 10.57 6.92 5.13
CA TYR A 68 10.23 5.51 5.32
C TYR A 68 11.42 4.63 4.91
N ASP A 69 11.92 4.72 3.67
CA ASP A 69 13.05 3.94 3.14
C ASP A 69 14.37 4.10 3.94
N ARG A 70 14.46 5.14 4.78
CA ARG A 70 15.64 5.46 5.60
C ARG A 70 15.45 5.15 7.09
N LEU A 71 14.25 4.76 7.52
CA LEU A 71 13.99 4.18 8.84
C LEU A 71 14.46 2.72 8.84
#